data_AF-A0A293LNW3-F1
#
_entry.id   AF-A0A293LNW3-F1
#
_cell.length_a   1.000
_cell.length_b   1.000
_cell.length_c   1.000
_cell.angle_alpha   90.00
_cell.angle_beta   90.00
_cell.angle_gamma   90.00
#
_symmetry.space_group_name_H-M   'P 1'
#
loop_
_entity.id
_entity.type
_entity.pdbx_description
1 polymer ?
#
loop_
_entity_poly.entity_id
_entity_poly.type
_entity_poly.pdbx_seq_one_letter_code
_entity_poly.pdbx_strand_id
1 'polypeptide(L)'
;MLTARPCLVRALLRHARRLHWAKALKKKCPKDHALQHFDDFYGEVYGATWPSIRIALLSPHKYVAVVNSLLVKSDETLGKLRQMGALNLGSLYERAQRAVYSAESEGTKLDMMKSDEVPEEETLDESTFDDVSRILHPNQVSSGQGGNPLLSGSMSDN
;
A
#
# COMPACT_ATOMS: atom_id res chain seq x y z
N MET A 1 35.01 21.54 -24.45
CA MET A 1 35.30 20.12 -24.81
C MET A 1 35.90 19.43 -23.59
N LEU A 2 35.13 18.62 -22.88
CA LEU A 2 35.55 17.95 -21.65
C LEU A 2 36.20 16.59 -21.99
N THR A 3 37.52 16.50 -21.86
CA THR A 3 38.28 15.26 -22.04
C THR A 3 38.15 14.40 -20.79
N ALA A 4 37.29 13.38 -20.83
CA ALA A 4 37.23 12.37 -19.79
C ALA A 4 38.56 11.57 -19.74
N ARG A 5 39.15 11.46 -18.55
CA ARG A 5 40.44 10.78 -18.31
C ARG A 5 40.36 9.30 -18.75
N PRO A 6 41.10 8.86 -19.78
CA PRO A 6 40.95 7.52 -20.36
C PRO A 6 41.36 6.37 -19.42
N CYS A 7 42.07 6.66 -18.34
CA CYS A 7 42.49 5.66 -17.35
C CYS A 7 41.33 5.12 -16.48
N LEU A 8 40.35 5.96 -16.14
CA LEU A 8 39.21 5.57 -15.30
C LEU A 8 38.20 4.73 -16.10
N VAL A 9 37.96 5.08 -17.36
CA VAL A 9 37.06 4.34 -18.27
C VAL A 9 37.55 2.90 -18.47
N ARG A 10 38.86 2.70 -18.62
CA ARG A 10 39.47 1.36 -18.77
C ARG A 10 39.47 0.54 -17.48
N ALA A 11 39.56 1.17 -16.31
CA ALA A 11 39.48 0.47 -15.02
C ALA A 11 38.07 -0.07 -14.75
N LEU A 12 37.03 0.75 -15.00
CA LEU A 12 35.63 0.35 -14.85
C LEU A 12 35.25 -0.77 -15.84
N LEU A 13 35.70 -0.70 -17.11
CA LEU A 13 35.46 -1.77 -18.09
C LEU A 13 36.12 -3.11 -17.75
N ARG A 14 37.23 -3.09 -16.98
CA ARG A 14 37.92 -4.31 -16.51
C ARG A 14 37.23 -4.92 -15.29
N HIS A 15 36.66 -4.09 -14.41
CA HIS A 15 35.89 -4.57 -13.26
C HIS A 15 34.55 -5.18 -13.71
N ALA A 16 33.89 -4.58 -14.70
CA ALA A 16 32.67 -5.12 -15.31
C ALA A 16 32.88 -6.49 -15.98
N ARG A 17 34.07 -6.76 -16.54
CA ARG A 17 34.43 -8.04 -17.19
C ARG A 17 34.72 -9.20 -16.22
N ARG A 18 34.84 -8.95 -14.91
CA ARG A 18 35.14 -9.98 -13.89
C ARG A 18 33.92 -10.43 -13.09
N LEU A 19 32.74 -9.88 -13.38
CA LEU A 19 31.50 -10.39 -12.81
C LEU A 19 31.07 -11.61 -13.63
N HIS A 20 31.30 -12.79 -13.04
CA HIS A 20 30.73 -14.04 -13.54
C HIS A 20 29.22 -13.85 -13.77
N TRP A 21 28.68 -14.33 -14.88
CA TRP A 21 27.28 -14.12 -15.29
C TRP A 21 26.27 -14.45 -14.16
N ALA A 22 26.57 -15.45 -13.32
CA ALA A 22 25.75 -15.81 -12.15
C ALA A 22 25.86 -14.83 -10.95
N LYS A 23 26.93 -14.04 -10.85
CA LYS A 23 27.06 -12.91 -9.90
C LYS A 23 26.46 -11.61 -10.46
N ALA A 24 26.34 -11.50 -11.78
CA ALA A 24 25.63 -10.40 -12.44
C ALA A 24 24.10 -10.55 -12.33
N LEU A 25 23.60 -11.79 -12.26
CA LEU A 25 22.21 -12.06 -11.94
C LEU A 25 21.96 -11.66 -10.48
N LYS A 26 21.29 -10.53 -10.28
CA LYS A 26 20.85 -10.10 -8.95
C LYS A 26 20.01 -11.21 -8.34
N LYS A 27 20.40 -11.70 -7.17
CA LYS A 27 19.54 -12.58 -6.37
C LYS A 27 18.24 -11.84 -6.11
N LYS A 28 17.09 -12.46 -6.37
CA LYS A 28 15.78 -11.87 -6.09
C LYS A 28 15.71 -11.53 -4.60
N CYS A 29 15.54 -10.26 -4.29
CA CYS A 29 15.29 -9.81 -2.92
C CYS A 29 13.82 -10.09 -2.56
N PRO A 30 13.47 -10.16 -1.26
CA PRO A 30 12.06 -10.22 -0.83
C PRO A 30 11.22 -9.07 -1.40
N LYS A 31 11.84 -7.90 -1.63
CA LYS A 31 11.21 -6.75 -2.28
C LYS A 31 10.82 -7.03 -3.73
N ASP A 32 11.65 -7.78 -4.46
CA ASP A 32 11.39 -8.14 -5.86
C ASP A 32 10.24 -9.16 -5.95
N HIS A 33 10.18 -10.09 -4.98
CA HIS A 33 9.04 -11.00 -4.84
C HIS A 33 7.73 -10.25 -4.51
N ALA A 34 7.77 -9.30 -3.57
CA ALA A 34 6.61 -8.48 -3.25
C ALA A 34 6.13 -7.66 -4.45
N LEU A 35 7.05 -7.08 -5.22
CA LEU A 35 6.70 -6.34 -6.45
C LEU A 35 6.07 -7.24 -7.51
N GLN A 36 6.55 -8.48 -7.64
CA GLN A 36 5.95 -9.45 -8.57
C GLN A 36 4.52 -9.78 -8.14
N HIS A 37 4.28 -10.05 -6.86
CA HIS A 37 2.92 -10.29 -6.35
C HIS A 37 1.99 -9.09 -6.52
N PHE A 38 2.49 -7.87 -6.36
CA PHE A 38 1.70 -6.66 -6.61
C PHE A 38 1.33 -6.52 -8.09
N ASP A 39 2.24 -6.82 -9.01
CA ASP A 39 1.94 -6.78 -10.44
C ASP A 39 0.88 -7.81 -10.85
N ASP A 40 0.97 -9.03 -10.32
CA ASP A 40 0.04 -10.12 -10.64
C ASP A 40 -1.37 -9.81 -10.12
N PHE A 41 -1.51 -9.33 -8.88
CA PHE A 41 -2.82 -9.09 -8.26
C PHE A 41 -3.43 -7.74 -8.67
N TYR A 42 -2.68 -6.65 -8.57
CA TYR A 42 -3.21 -5.30 -8.83
C TYR A 42 -3.25 -4.96 -10.31
N GLY A 43 -2.51 -5.68 -11.16
CA GLY A 43 -2.62 -5.57 -12.61
C GLY A 43 -4.01 -5.93 -13.10
N GLU A 44 -4.62 -6.99 -12.57
CA GLU A 44 -5.98 -7.41 -12.92
C GLU A 44 -7.04 -6.44 -12.37
N VAL A 45 -6.88 -5.97 -11.12
CA VAL A 45 -7.87 -5.10 -10.45
C VAL A 45 -7.92 -3.69 -11.04
N TYR A 46 -6.75 -3.10 -11.32
CA TYR A 46 -6.65 -1.69 -11.73
C TYR A 46 -6.37 -1.51 -13.23
N GLY A 47 -6.08 -2.60 -13.94
CA GLY A 47 -5.87 -2.62 -15.39
C GLY A 47 -4.88 -1.56 -15.86
N ALA A 48 -5.33 -0.68 -16.76
CA ALA A 48 -4.51 0.39 -17.34
C ALA A 48 -4.01 1.44 -16.32
N THR A 49 -4.63 1.54 -15.14
CA THR A 49 -4.21 2.51 -14.11
C THR A 49 -3.11 1.96 -13.21
N TRP A 50 -2.89 0.64 -13.18
CA TRP A 50 -1.89 -0.02 -12.34
C TRP A 50 -0.47 0.57 -12.50
N PRO A 51 0.06 0.82 -13.71
CA PRO A 51 1.41 1.39 -13.85
C PRO A 51 1.56 2.75 -13.14
N SER A 52 0.50 3.57 -13.14
CA SER A 52 0.52 4.87 -12.46
C SER A 52 0.54 4.71 -10.93
N ILE A 53 -0.24 3.76 -10.40
CA ILE A 53 -0.28 3.42 -8.97
C ILE A 53 1.08 2.85 -8.54
N ARG A 54 1.65 1.94 -9.33
CA ARG A 54 2.97 1.35 -9.07
C ARG A 54 4.07 2.42 -8.97
N ILE A 55 4.06 3.41 -9.88
CA ILE A 55 5.00 4.54 -9.80
C ILE A 55 4.77 5.34 -8.52
N ALA A 56 3.52 5.60 -8.14
CA ALA A 56 3.21 6.31 -6.90
C ALA A 56 3.69 5.56 -5.65
N LEU A 57 3.58 4.23 -5.61
CA LEU A 57 4.08 3.38 -4.51
C LEU A 57 5.62 3.37 -4.42
N LEU A 58 6.31 3.48 -5.54
CA LEU A 58 7.77 3.52 -5.60
C LEU A 58 8.35 4.94 -5.44
N SER A 59 7.48 5.95 -5.41
CA SER A 59 7.86 7.35 -5.23
C SER A 59 7.90 7.74 -3.75
N PRO A 60 8.58 8.84 -3.38
CA PRO A 60 8.52 9.37 -2.03
C PRO A 60 7.08 9.69 -1.60
N HIS A 61 6.70 9.25 -0.40
CA HIS A 61 5.36 9.45 0.12
C HIS A 61 5.10 10.91 0.50
N LYS A 62 3.87 11.36 0.25
CA LYS A 62 3.38 12.65 0.74
C LYS A 62 2.84 12.47 2.17
N TYR A 63 3.38 13.23 3.10
CA TYR A 63 2.97 13.18 4.51
C TYR A 63 1.87 14.20 4.80
N VAL A 64 0.99 13.85 5.73
CA VAL A 64 -0.07 14.72 6.25
C VAL A 64 0.10 14.84 7.75
N ALA A 65 -0.06 16.06 8.28
CA ALA A 65 -0.01 16.32 9.71
C ALA A 65 -1.42 16.21 10.31
N VAL A 66 -1.57 15.39 11.35
CA VAL A 66 -2.78 15.34 12.17
C VAL A 66 -2.52 16.17 13.42
N VAL A 67 -3.27 17.25 13.58
CA VAL A 67 -3.15 18.13 14.75
C VAL A 67 -3.86 17.46 15.92
N ASN A 68 -3.14 17.30 17.05
CA ASN A 68 -3.74 16.81 18.27
C ASN A 68 -4.68 17.87 18.88
N SER A 69 -5.97 17.55 18.97
CA SER A 69 -7.00 18.46 19.50
C SER A 69 -6.93 18.70 21.00
N LEU A 70 -6.29 17.80 21.75
CA LEU A 70 -6.16 17.89 23.20
C LEU A 70 -5.07 18.86 23.66
N LEU A 71 -4.25 19.36 22.73
CA LEU A 71 -3.21 20.32 23.04
C LEU A 71 -3.84 21.70 23.24
N VAL A 72 -3.49 22.36 24.36
CA VAL A 72 -3.91 23.74 24.68
C VAL A 72 -3.56 24.76 23.57
N LYS A 73 -2.54 24.46 22.73
CA LYS A 73 -2.04 25.30 21.64
C LYS A 73 -2.30 24.72 20.24
N SER A 74 -3.40 24.00 20.07
CA SER A 74 -3.80 23.42 18.77
C SER A 74 -3.98 24.50 17.69
N ASP A 75 -4.62 25.62 18.01
CA ASP A 75 -4.85 26.73 17.08
C ASP A 75 -3.56 27.42 16.64
N GLU A 76 -2.62 27.64 17.58
CA GLU A 76 -1.30 28.19 17.25
C GLU A 76 -0.52 27.25 16.31
N THR A 77 -0.58 25.95 16.58
CA THR A 77 0.08 24.92 15.76
C THR A 77 -0.50 24.90 14.35
N LEU A 78 -1.82 24.98 14.25
CA LEU A 78 -2.54 25.04 12.99
C LEU A 78 -2.26 26.34 12.21
N GLY A 79 -2.13 27.47 12.90
CA GLY A 79 -1.66 28.74 12.33
C GLY A 79 -0.25 28.64 11.74
N LYS A 80 0.70 28.03 12.47
CA LYS A 80 2.07 27.79 11.97
C LYS A 80 2.08 26.88 10.75
N LEU A 81 1.31 25.79 10.77
CA LEU A 81 1.19 24.88 9.62
C LEU A 81 0.65 25.61 8.39
N ARG A 82 -0.39 26.44 8.54
CA ARG A 82 -0.92 27.26 7.45
C ARG A 82 0.09 28.28 6.92
N GLN A 83 0.86 28.92 7.81
CA GLN A 83 1.93 29.83 7.40
C GLN A 83 3.02 29.14 6.59
N MET A 84 3.32 27.86 6.89
CA MET A 84 4.21 27.02 6.09
C MET A 84 3.60 26.57 4.75
N GLY A 85 2.35 26.95 4.46
CA GLY A 85 1.63 26.59 3.24
C GLY A 85 0.82 25.29 3.34
N ALA A 86 0.64 24.73 4.54
CA ALA A 86 -0.19 23.54 4.70
C ALA A 86 -1.67 23.87 4.46
N LEU A 87 -2.36 22.97 3.77
CA LEU A 87 -3.78 23.05 3.46
C LEU A 87 -4.56 22.03 4.29
N ASN A 88 -5.80 22.37 4.66
CA ASN A 88 -6.68 21.41 5.34
C ASN A 88 -7.32 20.49 4.30
N LEU A 89 -6.95 19.21 4.34
CA LEU A 89 -7.41 18.21 3.36
C LEU A 89 -8.92 17.98 3.41
N GLY A 90 -9.54 18.03 4.60
CA GLY A 90 -11.00 17.86 4.75
C GLY A 90 -11.77 18.95 4.01
N SER A 91 -11.36 20.21 4.18
CA SER A 91 -12.01 21.34 3.49
C SER A 91 -11.87 21.27 1.96
N LEU A 92 -10.74 20.72 1.46
CA LEU A 92 -10.55 20.49 0.03
C LEU A 92 -11.44 19.38 -0.48
N TYR A 93 -11.58 18.30 0.28
CA TYR A 93 -12.42 17.16 -0.06
C TYR A 93 -13.90 17.57 -0.12
N GLU A 94 -14.41 18.25 0.91
CA GLU A 94 -15.80 18.74 0.92
C GLU A 94 -16.12 19.66 -0.25
N ARG A 95 -15.16 20.52 -0.63
CA ARG A 95 -15.31 21.40 -1.81
C ARG A 95 -15.38 20.58 -3.10
N ALA A 96 -14.49 19.60 -3.26
CA ALA A 96 -14.47 18.73 -4.43
C ALA A 96 -15.75 17.89 -4.51
N GLN A 97 -16.18 17.31 -3.40
CA GLN A 97 -17.36 16.47 -3.32
C GLN A 97 -18.63 17.24 -3.67
N ARG A 98 -18.79 18.47 -3.16
CA ARG A 98 -19.91 19.35 -3.51
C ARG A 98 -19.95 19.66 -5.01
N ALA A 99 -18.79 19.86 -5.65
CA ALA A 99 -18.71 20.14 -7.07
C ALA A 99 -19.16 18.94 -7.93
N VAL A 100 -18.83 17.72 -7.52
CA VAL A 100 -19.28 16.48 -8.18
C VAL A 100 -20.80 16.35 -8.08
N TYR A 101 -21.37 16.44 -6.88
CA TYR A 101 -22.82 16.32 -6.70
C TYR A 101 -23.62 17.43 -7.39
N SER A 102 -23.08 18.66 -7.47
CA SER A 102 -23.75 19.74 -8.21
C SER A 102 -23.76 19.53 -9.73
N ALA A 103 -22.81 18.76 -10.28
CA ALA A 103 -22.78 18.47 -11.71
C ALA A 103 -23.80 17.38 -12.10
N GLU A 104 -24.11 16.46 -11.17
CA GLU A 104 -25.05 15.35 -11.41
C GLU A 104 -26.52 15.80 -11.44
N SER A 105 -26.87 16.88 -10.72
CA SER A 105 -28.24 17.42 -10.69
C SER A 105 -28.61 18.22 -11.95
N GLU A 106 -27.63 18.70 -12.72
CA GLU A 106 -27.87 19.40 -13.99
C GLU A 106 -28.00 18.44 -15.19
N GLY A 107 -27.46 17.21 -15.08
CA GLY A 107 -27.55 16.18 -16.13
C GLY A 107 -28.88 15.42 -16.18
N THR A 108 -29.70 15.48 -15.13
CA THR A 108 -30.93 14.68 -15.00
C THR A 108 -32.21 15.37 -15.49
N LYS A 109 -32.14 16.63 -15.95
CA LYS A 109 -33.34 17.35 -16.43
C LYS A 109 -33.83 16.93 -17.83
N LEU A 110 -33.09 16.09 -18.56
CA LEU A 110 -33.50 15.64 -19.91
C LEU A 110 -33.89 14.15 -20.03
N ASP A 111 -33.72 13.32 -18.99
CA ASP A 111 -33.98 11.86 -19.07
C ASP A 111 -35.09 11.36 -18.13
N MET A 112 -36.11 12.18 -17.84
CA MET A 112 -37.34 11.70 -17.18
C MET A 112 -38.45 11.45 -18.20
N MET A 113 -38.26 10.45 -19.06
CA MET A 113 -39.36 9.80 -19.78
C MET A 113 -38.96 8.41 -20.30
N LYS A 114 -38.85 7.44 -19.40
CA LYS A 114 -39.20 6.06 -19.73
C LYS A 114 -39.68 5.31 -18.48
N SER A 115 -40.92 4.87 -18.55
CA SER A 115 -41.67 4.19 -17.49
C SER A 115 -41.36 2.69 -17.43
N ASP A 116 -41.64 2.13 -16.24
CA ASP A 116 -42.15 0.79 -15.91
C ASP A 116 -41.23 -0.44 -16.07
N GLU A 117 -40.84 -1.04 -14.94
CA GLU A 117 -41.47 -2.25 -14.37
C GLU A 117 -40.74 -2.67 -13.06
N VAL A 118 -41.51 -2.84 -11.98
CA VAL A 118 -41.06 -3.37 -10.67
C VAL A 118 -41.39 -4.86 -10.62
N PRO A 119 -40.44 -5.72 -10.21
CA PRO A 119 -40.79 -6.66 -9.14
C PRO A 119 -39.69 -6.81 -8.06
N GLU A 120 -40.15 -6.56 -6.84
CA GLU A 120 -39.97 -7.29 -5.56
C GLU A 120 -38.59 -7.68 -5.00
N GLU A 121 -38.57 -7.62 -3.67
CA GLU A 121 -37.47 -7.52 -2.71
C GLU A 121 -36.60 -8.77 -2.54
N GLU A 122 -35.31 -8.57 -2.23
CA GLU A 122 -34.65 -9.32 -1.15
C GLU A 122 -33.74 -8.40 -0.33
N THR A 123 -34.00 -8.33 0.97
CA THR A 123 -33.20 -7.68 2.00
C THR A 123 -32.00 -8.54 2.37
N LEU A 124 -30.76 -8.07 2.15
CA LEU A 124 -29.56 -8.71 2.72
C LEU A 124 -28.53 -7.66 3.20
N ASP A 125 -28.64 -7.40 4.51
CA ASP A 125 -27.59 -7.19 5.51
C ASP A 125 -26.24 -6.52 5.14
N GLU A 126 -26.15 -5.26 5.57
CA GLU A 126 -24.96 -4.56 6.06
C GLU A 126 -24.12 -5.44 7.03
N SER A 127 -23.16 -6.21 6.51
CA SER A 127 -22.04 -6.75 7.35
C SER A 127 -20.78 -7.22 6.60
N THR A 128 -20.65 -7.09 5.29
CA THR A 128 -19.49 -7.63 4.53
C THR A 128 -18.23 -6.74 4.48
N PHE A 129 -18.05 -5.78 5.39
CA PHE A 129 -16.86 -4.90 5.36
C PHE A 129 -15.76 -5.25 6.39
N ASP A 130 -15.99 -6.16 7.34
CA ASP A 130 -15.05 -6.42 8.43
C ASP A 130 -14.10 -7.63 8.26
N ASP A 131 -14.13 -8.34 7.12
CA ASP A 131 -13.42 -9.63 6.98
C ASP A 131 -11.96 -9.54 6.47
N VAL A 132 -11.41 -8.33 6.31
CA VAL A 132 -9.98 -8.15 5.92
C VAL A 132 -9.04 -8.16 7.14
N SER A 133 -9.58 -8.08 8.36
CA SER A 133 -8.78 -8.08 9.60
C SER A 133 -8.29 -9.47 10.05
N ARG A 134 -8.65 -10.54 9.34
CA ARG A 134 -8.33 -11.93 9.74
C ARG A 134 -7.04 -12.54 9.15
N ILE A 135 -6.29 -11.79 8.33
CA ILE A 135 -5.03 -12.27 7.70
C ILE A 135 -3.79 -11.95 8.56
N LEU A 136 -3.95 -11.90 9.89
CA LEU A 136 -2.83 -11.88 10.84
C LEU A 136 -3.13 -12.88 11.97
N HIS A 137 -2.94 -14.18 11.68
CA HIS A 137 -2.84 -15.18 12.74
C HIS A 137 -1.36 -15.46 13.06
N PRO A 138 -0.93 -15.23 14.31
CA PRO A 138 0.38 -15.62 14.80
C PRO A 138 0.43 -17.14 15.08
N ASN A 139 1.54 -17.75 14.67
CA ASN A 139 2.15 -18.98 15.21
C ASN A 139 1.23 -20.19 15.47
N GLN A 140 1.16 -21.10 14.50
CA GLN A 140 0.58 -22.42 14.66
C GLN A 140 1.45 -23.27 15.61
N VAL A 141 0.96 -23.53 16.81
CA VAL A 141 1.40 -24.66 17.64
C VAL A 141 0.82 -25.92 17.00
N SER A 142 1.66 -26.64 16.27
CA SER A 142 1.35 -27.98 15.75
C SER A 142 1.44 -29.02 16.87
N SER A 143 0.29 -29.55 17.28
CA SER A 143 0.18 -30.82 17.98
C SER A 143 0.37 -32.00 17.01
N GLY A 144 1.43 -32.80 17.19
CA GLY A 144 1.62 -34.06 16.46
C GLY A 144 3.02 -34.66 16.55
N GLN A 145 3.21 -35.56 17.52
CA GLN A 145 4.19 -36.67 17.61
C GLN A 145 5.57 -36.52 16.92
N GLY A 146 6.60 -36.29 17.74
CA GLY A 146 7.98 -36.66 17.48
C GLY A 146 8.67 -36.92 18.82
N GLY A 147 9.10 -38.16 19.06
CA GLY A 147 9.62 -38.60 20.35
C GLY A 147 10.92 -37.89 20.75
N ASN A 148 10.99 -37.49 22.03
CA ASN A 148 12.25 -37.17 22.69
C ASN A 148 12.64 -38.35 23.58
N PRO A 149 13.69 -39.13 23.23
CA PRO A 149 14.32 -40.03 24.16
C PRO A 149 15.34 -39.19 24.93
N LEU A 150 15.03 -38.81 26.17
CA LEU A 150 15.97 -38.37 27.23
C LEU A 150 15.17 -37.60 28.28
N LEU A 151 14.50 -38.33 29.17
CA LEU A 151 14.18 -37.94 30.56
C LEU A 151 13.27 -39.02 31.18
N SER A 152 13.79 -40.24 31.26
CA SER A 152 13.32 -41.25 32.22
C SER A 152 14.47 -41.52 33.18
N GLY A 153 14.34 -40.96 34.38
CA GLY A 153 15.32 -41.08 35.45
C GLY A 153 14.64 -40.80 36.78
N SER A 154 13.61 -41.56 37.10
CA SER A 154 13.15 -41.76 38.47
C SER A 154 14.01 -42.87 39.08
N MET A 155 14.83 -42.54 40.07
CA MET A 155 15.16 -43.49 41.13
C MET A 155 15.59 -42.71 42.38
N SER A 156 14.85 -42.98 43.45
CA SER A 156 15.17 -42.74 44.86
C SER A 156 16.59 -43.20 45.20
N ASP A 157 17.23 -42.58 46.20
CA ASP A 157 17.86 -43.29 47.32
C ASP A 157 18.44 -42.33 48.37
N ASN A 158 18.16 -42.68 49.63
CA ASN A 158 18.74 -42.29 50.93
C ASN A 158 18.61 -40.87 51.47
#